data_AF-A0A1G6NB21-F1
#
_entry.id   AF-A0A1G6NB21-F1
#
_cell.length_a   1.000
_cell.length_b   1.000
_cell.length_c   1.000
_cell.angle_alpha   90.00
_cell.angle_beta   90.00
_cell.angle_gamma   90.00
#
_symmetry.space_group_name_H-M   'P 1'
#
loop_
_entity.id
_entity.type
_entity.pdbx_description
1 polymer ?
#
loop_
_entity_poly.entity_id
_entity_poly.type
_entity_poly.pdbx_seq_one_letter_code
_entity_poly.pdbx_strand_id
1 'polypeptide(L)'
;MKRTLDLQRQEYSQRVFLATPLAGILAWTLVGVTSFFVSELWRVWILFIGTGSIVYLGIMISKFTGENFLDKTRPKNEFDRLFLFTVFQSLLSYGIAIPYFLEDSNSLPVSIGILTGSMWIPFSWIIGHWVGLFHAFFRTAGILVL
;
A
#
# COMPACT_ATOMS: atom_id res chain seq x y z
N MET A 1 -2.83 29.66 16.44
CA MET A 1 -1.88 29.63 15.29
C MET A 1 -2.01 28.29 14.57
N LYS A 2 -1.99 28.27 13.23
CA LYS A 2 -1.94 27.03 12.45
C LYS A 2 -0.53 26.44 12.57
N ARG A 3 -0.41 25.12 12.84
CA ARG A 3 0.89 24.43 12.89
C ARG A 3 1.58 24.51 11.52
N THR A 4 2.89 24.73 11.48
CA THR A 4 3.66 24.78 10.23
C THR A 4 3.68 23.41 9.54
N LEU A 5 3.95 23.38 8.23
CA LEU A 5 4.10 22.12 7.51
C LEU A 5 5.35 21.36 7.98
N ASP A 6 6.44 22.06 8.31
CA ASP A 6 7.67 21.40 8.80
C ASP A 6 7.44 20.63 10.10
N LEU A 7 6.72 21.25 11.05
CA LEU A 7 6.36 20.59 12.31
C LEU A 7 5.46 19.38 12.06
N GLN A 8 4.46 19.51 11.18
CA GLN A 8 3.59 18.39 10.83
C GLN A 8 4.35 17.26 10.13
N ARG A 9 5.33 17.57 9.28
CA ARG A 9 6.17 16.57 8.62
C ARG A 9 7.01 15.81 9.64
N GLN A 10 7.61 16.53 10.59
CA GLN A 10 8.41 15.95 11.67
C GLN A 10 7.56 15.04 12.58
N GLU A 11 6.36 15.48 12.97
CA GLU A 11 5.42 14.65 13.74
C GLU A 11 5.01 13.39 12.96
N TYR A 12 4.79 13.51 11.65
CA TYR A 12 4.45 12.37 10.81
C TYR A 12 5.62 11.41 10.72
N SER A 13 6.84 11.87 10.42
CA SER A 13 8.03 11.03 10.22
C SER A 13 8.45 10.24 11.47
N GLN A 14 8.08 10.69 12.66
CA GLN A 14 8.38 10.03 13.94
C GLN A 14 7.41 8.90 14.31
N ARG A 15 6.41 8.60 13.47
CA ARG A 15 5.45 7.51 13.72
C ARG A 15 6.06 6.13 13.44
N VAL A 16 5.38 5.11 13.95
CA VAL A 16 5.86 3.71 13.93
C VAL A 16 5.76 3.06 12.54
N PHE A 17 4.67 3.33 11.79
CA PHE A 17 4.45 2.84 10.42
C PHE A 17 4.53 1.31 10.23
N LEU A 18 4.09 0.52 11.22
CA LEU A 18 4.16 -0.95 11.15
C LEU A 18 2.87 -1.60 10.66
N ALA A 19 1.71 -1.00 10.93
CA ALA A 19 0.42 -1.61 10.65
C ALA A 19 0.21 -1.91 9.16
N THR A 20 0.55 -0.96 8.29
CA THR A 20 0.38 -1.12 6.84
C THR A 20 1.37 -2.15 6.25
N PRO A 21 2.69 -2.14 6.58
CA PRO A 21 3.59 -3.21 6.17
C PRO A 21 3.15 -4.60 6.64
N LEU A 22 2.71 -4.74 7.90
CA LEU A 22 2.22 -6.02 8.43
C LEU A 22 0.95 -6.50 7.72
N ALA A 23 0.01 -5.58 7.46
CA ALA A 23 -1.18 -5.88 6.66
C ALA A 23 -0.82 -6.34 5.25
N GLY A 24 0.14 -5.66 4.62
CA GLY A 24 0.66 -6.02 3.30
C GLY A 24 1.29 -7.40 3.29
N ILE A 25 2.23 -7.68 4.21
CA ILE A 25 2.88 -8.99 4.33
C ILE A 25 1.83 -10.09 4.49
N LEU A 26 0.84 -9.90 5.37
CA LEU A 26 -0.23 -10.87 5.57
C LEU A 26 -1.03 -11.10 4.29
N ALA A 27 -1.52 -10.05 3.64
CA ALA A 27 -2.33 -10.16 2.43
C ALA A 27 -1.54 -10.80 1.28
N TRP A 28 -0.32 -10.34 1.00
CA TRP A 28 0.52 -10.87 -0.08
C TRP A 28 0.96 -12.32 0.17
N THR A 29 1.24 -12.70 1.42
CA THR A 29 1.52 -14.10 1.77
C THR A 29 0.32 -14.98 1.49
N LEU A 30 -0.89 -14.56 1.88
CA LEU A 30 -2.11 -15.31 1.62
C LEU A 30 -2.39 -15.42 0.12
N VAL A 31 -2.25 -14.34 -0.65
CA VAL A 31 -2.39 -14.35 -2.11
C VAL A 31 -1.40 -15.34 -2.74
N GLY A 32 -0.12 -15.25 -2.36
CA GLY A 32 0.93 -16.13 -2.89
C GLY A 32 0.65 -17.60 -2.58
N VAL A 33 0.39 -17.94 -1.33
CA VAL A 33 0.14 -19.33 -0.89
C VAL A 33 -1.14 -19.89 -1.53
N THR A 34 -2.24 -19.15 -1.52
CA THR A 34 -3.52 -19.65 -2.06
C THR A 34 -3.49 -19.82 -3.57
N SER A 35 -2.66 -19.06 -4.30
CA SER A 35 -2.56 -19.15 -5.76
C SER A 35 -2.17 -20.54 -6.28
N PHE A 36 -1.41 -21.31 -5.49
CA PHE A 36 -1.00 -22.68 -5.85
C PHE A 36 -2.15 -23.69 -5.86
N PHE A 37 -3.26 -23.41 -5.18
CA PHE A 37 -4.32 -24.40 -4.91
C PHE A 37 -5.63 -24.10 -5.64
N VAL A 38 -5.72 -22.99 -6.36
CA VAL A 38 -6.98 -22.50 -6.94
C VAL A 38 -6.87 -22.30 -8.44
N SER A 39 -8.03 -22.29 -9.13
CA SER A 39 -8.10 -22.00 -10.56
C SER A 39 -7.75 -20.54 -10.87
N GLU A 40 -7.43 -20.27 -12.12
CA GLU A 40 -7.06 -18.93 -12.61
C GLU A 40 -8.07 -17.85 -12.22
N LEU A 41 -9.37 -18.11 -12.42
CA LEU A 41 -10.45 -17.20 -12.02
C LEU A 41 -10.35 -16.80 -10.55
N TRP A 42 -10.07 -17.77 -9.66
CA TRP A 42 -9.95 -17.50 -8.24
C TRP A 42 -8.66 -16.76 -7.89
N ARG A 43 -7.55 -16.99 -8.61
CA ARG A 43 -6.30 -16.22 -8.43
C ARG A 43 -6.53 -14.73 -8.64
N VAL A 44 -7.29 -14.38 -9.69
CA VAL A 44 -7.67 -12.99 -10.00
C VAL A 44 -8.45 -12.38 -8.83
N TRP A 45 -9.54 -13.03 -8.40
CA TRP A 45 -10.38 -12.49 -7.32
C TRP A 45 -9.62 -12.38 -6.00
N ILE A 46 -8.81 -13.38 -5.67
CA ILE A 46 -7.97 -13.36 -4.47
C ILE A 46 -6.97 -12.21 -4.52
N LEU A 47 -6.36 -11.93 -5.67
CA LEU A 47 -5.45 -10.80 -5.83
C LEU A 47 -6.16 -9.45 -5.60
N PHE A 48 -7.33 -9.25 -6.21
CA PHE A 48 -8.11 -8.02 -6.06
C PHE A 48 -8.61 -7.83 -4.63
N ILE A 49 -9.23 -8.86 -4.05
CA ILE A 49 -9.75 -8.85 -2.68
C ILE A 49 -8.60 -8.68 -1.69
N GLY A 50 -7.51 -9.44 -1.87
CA GLY A 50 -6.31 -9.37 -1.04
C GLY A 50 -5.73 -7.97 -1.02
N THR A 51 -5.52 -7.37 -2.20
CA THR A 51 -4.99 -6.00 -2.32
C THR A 51 -5.92 -4.98 -1.67
N GLY A 52 -7.23 -5.03 -1.95
CA GLY A 52 -8.22 -4.12 -1.36
C GLY A 52 -8.37 -4.30 0.16
N SER A 53 -8.13 -5.51 0.67
CA SER A 53 -8.22 -5.82 2.09
C SER A 53 -7.11 -5.18 2.93
N ILE A 54 -5.96 -4.81 2.33
CA ILE A 54 -4.79 -4.28 3.04
C ILE A 54 -5.15 -3.04 3.87
N VAL A 55 -6.00 -2.15 3.36
CA VAL A 55 -6.43 -0.95 4.11
C VAL A 55 -7.21 -1.33 5.37
N TYR A 56 -8.15 -2.26 5.25
CA TYR A 56 -8.97 -2.71 6.38
C TYR A 56 -8.13 -3.49 7.40
N LEU A 57 -7.23 -4.35 6.92
CA LEU A 57 -6.25 -5.05 7.75
C LEU A 57 -5.32 -4.06 8.45
N GLY A 58 -4.85 -3.02 7.77
CA GLY A 58 -4.02 -1.96 8.35
C GLY A 58 -4.75 -1.21 9.46
N ILE A 59 -6.01 -0.85 9.25
CA ILE A 59 -6.86 -0.24 10.29
C ILE A 59 -6.98 -1.17 11.49
N MET A 60 -7.24 -2.46 11.28
CA MET A 60 -7.34 -3.46 12.33
C MET A 60 -6.01 -3.60 13.10
N ILE A 61 -4.91 -3.81 12.38
CA ILE A 61 -3.56 -4.01 12.95
C ILE A 61 -3.07 -2.75 13.68
N SER A 62 -3.46 -1.56 13.22
CA SER A 62 -3.06 -0.29 13.86
C SER A 62 -3.46 -0.19 15.34
N LYS A 63 -4.53 -0.90 15.75
CA LYS A 63 -4.96 -0.96 17.14
C LYS A 63 -3.96 -1.72 18.02
N PHE A 64 -3.25 -2.68 17.45
CA PHE A 64 -2.27 -3.52 18.15
C PHE A 64 -0.85 -2.95 18.09
N THR A 65 -0.52 -2.14 17.06
CA THR A 65 0.79 -1.48 16.93
C THR A 65 0.89 -0.14 17.66
N GLY A 66 -0.17 0.32 18.31
CA GLY A 66 -0.25 1.64 18.97
C GLY A 66 -0.45 2.81 18.01
N GLU A 67 -0.56 2.55 16.71
CA GLU A 67 -0.75 3.59 15.69
C GLU A 67 -2.19 4.11 15.62
N ASN A 68 -3.19 3.27 15.95
CA ASN A 68 -4.62 3.57 15.99
C ASN A 68 -5.09 4.62 14.96
N PHE A 69 -5.22 4.22 13.69
CA PHE A 69 -5.52 5.15 12.59
C PHE A 69 -6.86 5.89 12.74
N LEU A 70 -7.78 5.36 13.54
CA LEU A 70 -9.10 5.94 13.77
C LEU A 70 -9.16 6.81 15.03
N ASP A 71 -8.01 7.08 15.65
CA ASP A 71 -7.90 7.96 16.82
C ASP A 71 -8.25 9.41 16.46
N LYS A 72 -9.47 9.81 16.82
CA LYS A 72 -9.98 11.17 16.58
C LYS A 72 -9.41 12.20 17.55
N THR A 73 -8.68 11.78 18.59
CA THR A 73 -8.08 12.70 19.57
C THR A 73 -6.79 13.33 19.04
N ARG A 74 -6.15 12.69 18.05
CA ARG A 74 -4.92 13.18 17.44
C ARG A 74 -5.18 14.41 16.58
N PRO A 75 -4.28 15.40 16.62
CA PRO A 75 -4.43 16.60 15.81
C PRO A 75 -4.21 16.25 14.33
N LYS A 76 -5.15 16.66 13.47
CA LYS A 76 -5.10 16.42 12.02
C LYS A 76 -3.78 16.89 11.40
N ASN A 77 -3.18 16.05 10.57
CA ASN A 77 -1.89 16.32 9.94
C ASN A 77 -2.03 16.30 8.40
N GLU A 78 -1.53 17.31 7.71
CA GLU A 78 -1.64 17.40 6.25
C GLU A 78 -0.91 16.25 5.52
N PHE A 79 0.09 15.63 6.14
CA PHE A 79 0.82 14.50 5.55
C PHE A 79 0.02 13.19 5.61
N ASP A 80 -0.91 13.04 6.56
CA ASP A 80 -1.90 11.95 6.52
C ASP A 80 -2.75 12.06 5.26
N ARG A 81 -3.24 13.27 4.97
CA ARG A 81 -4.04 13.56 3.79
C ARG A 81 -3.23 13.41 2.50
N LEU A 82 -1.99 13.89 2.48
CA LEU A 82 -1.09 13.72 1.33
C LEU A 82 -0.86 12.23 1.05
N PHE A 83 -0.54 11.44 2.07
CA PHE A 83 -0.36 10.00 1.90
C PHE A 83 -1.63 9.34 1.34
N LEU A 84 -2.81 9.66 1.87
CA LEU A 84 -4.08 9.16 1.31
C LEU A 84 -4.30 9.53 -0.16
N PHE A 85 -3.88 10.73 -0.60
CA PHE A 85 -3.91 11.08 -2.02
C PHE A 85 -2.99 10.19 -2.86
N THR A 86 -1.83 9.78 -2.34
CA THR A 86 -0.92 8.86 -3.03
C THR A 86 -1.45 7.44 -3.09
N VAL A 87 -2.19 7.01 -2.07
CA VAL A 87 -2.95 5.74 -2.09
C VAL A 87 -4.05 5.82 -3.15
N PHE A 88 -4.82 6.92 -3.17
CA PHE A 88 -5.86 7.12 -4.17
C PHE A 88 -5.30 7.16 -5.60
N GLN A 89 -4.16 7.83 -5.82
CA GLN A 89 -3.43 7.79 -7.09
C GLN A 89 -3.09 6.35 -7.50
N SER A 90 -2.59 5.55 -6.56
CA SER A 90 -2.26 4.14 -6.81
C SER A 90 -3.49 3.31 -7.17
N LEU A 91 -4.65 3.61 -6.58
CA LEU A 91 -5.92 2.98 -6.94
C LEU A 91 -6.41 3.41 -8.34
N LEU A 92 -6.22 4.67 -8.72
CA LEU A 92 -6.58 5.13 -10.07
C LEU A 92 -5.81 4.38 -11.18
N SER A 93 -4.64 3.84 -10.86
CA SER A 93 -3.89 2.98 -11.78
C SER A 93 -4.64 1.69 -12.16
N TYR A 94 -5.70 1.31 -11.44
CA TYR A 94 -6.59 0.22 -11.85
C TYR A 94 -7.31 0.51 -13.16
N GLY A 95 -7.52 1.79 -13.51
CA GLY A 95 -8.05 2.16 -14.82
C GLY A 95 -7.14 1.73 -15.98
N ILE A 96 -5.84 1.52 -15.71
CA ILE A 96 -4.89 0.93 -16.66
C ILE A 96 -4.84 -0.59 -16.48
N ALA A 97 -4.81 -1.09 -15.24
CA ALA A 97 -4.66 -2.52 -14.98
C ALA A 97 -5.84 -3.37 -15.49
N ILE A 98 -7.08 -2.89 -15.33
CA ILE A 98 -8.29 -3.65 -15.68
C ILE A 98 -8.36 -3.96 -17.19
N PRO A 99 -8.22 -3.00 -18.12
CA PRO A 99 -8.21 -3.31 -19.55
C PRO A 99 -7.15 -4.33 -19.95
N TYR A 100 -5.92 -4.19 -19.45
CA TYR A 100 -4.85 -5.15 -19.77
C TYR A 100 -5.14 -6.54 -19.22
N PHE A 101 -5.71 -6.62 -18.01
CA PHE A 101 -6.14 -7.88 -17.41
C PHE A 101 -7.22 -8.59 -18.24
N LEU A 102 -8.16 -7.85 -18.83
CA LEU A 102 -9.23 -8.43 -19.66
C LEU A 102 -8.70 -9.06 -20.95
N GLU A 103 -7.56 -8.58 -21.47
CA GLU A 103 -6.89 -9.13 -22.65
C GLU A 103 -5.92 -10.27 -22.29
N ASP A 104 -5.18 -10.12 -21.19
CA ASP A 104 -4.22 -11.12 -20.69
C ASP A 104 -4.18 -11.12 -19.16
N SER A 105 -4.63 -12.22 -18.55
CA SER A 105 -4.65 -12.39 -17.11
C SER A 105 -3.27 -12.39 -16.46
N ASN A 106 -2.22 -12.70 -17.22
CA ASN A 106 -0.82 -12.66 -16.77
C ASN A 106 -0.31 -11.23 -16.60
N SER A 107 -1.04 -10.21 -17.07
CA SER A 107 -0.69 -8.81 -16.85
C SER A 107 -0.94 -8.33 -15.42
N LEU A 108 -1.66 -9.09 -14.58
CA LEU A 108 -2.04 -8.68 -13.22
C LEU A 108 -0.86 -8.43 -12.27
N PRO A 109 0.16 -9.30 -12.18
CA PRO A 109 1.33 -9.05 -11.36
C PRO A 109 2.08 -7.77 -11.78
N VAL A 110 2.25 -7.57 -13.10
CA VAL A 110 2.96 -6.42 -13.65
C VAL A 110 2.17 -5.13 -13.47
N SER A 111 0.85 -5.17 -13.66
CA SER A 111 0.00 -3.99 -13.52
C SER A 111 -0.28 -3.65 -12.06
N ILE A 112 -1.03 -4.50 -11.33
CA ILE A 112 -1.41 -4.21 -9.94
C ILE A 112 -0.20 -4.22 -9.02
N GLY A 113 0.71 -5.16 -9.21
CA GLY A 113 1.88 -5.32 -8.35
C GLY A 113 2.82 -4.12 -8.41
N ILE A 114 3.12 -3.60 -9.61
CA ILE A 114 4.01 -2.44 -9.75
C ILE A 114 3.27 -1.14 -9.39
N LEU A 115 2.08 -0.93 -9.96
CA LEU A 115 1.38 0.36 -9.86
C LEU A 115 1.00 0.70 -8.41
N THR A 116 0.54 -0.30 -7.64
CA THR A 116 0.20 -0.09 -6.22
C THR A 116 1.41 0.14 -5.32
N GLY A 117 2.63 -0.13 -5.82
CA GLY A 117 3.88 0.19 -5.13
C GLY A 117 4.24 1.67 -5.18
N SER A 118 3.66 2.44 -6.09
CA SER A 118 4.07 3.83 -6.36
C SER A 118 3.84 4.78 -5.17
N MET A 119 2.81 4.55 -4.34
CA MET A 119 2.55 5.34 -3.13
C MET A 119 3.70 5.35 -2.12
N TRP A 120 4.60 4.37 -2.16
CA TRP A 120 5.74 4.29 -1.23
C TRP A 120 6.86 5.29 -1.56
N ILE A 121 6.91 5.79 -2.79
CA ILE A 121 7.88 6.82 -3.23
C ILE A 121 7.65 8.14 -2.49
N PRO A 122 6.47 8.79 -2.57
CA PRO A 122 6.21 10.02 -1.82
C PRO A 122 6.25 9.77 -0.31
N PHE A 123 5.82 8.61 0.18
CA PHE A 123 5.97 8.24 1.59
C PHE A 123 7.43 8.33 2.06
N SER A 124 8.37 7.77 1.30
CA SER A 124 9.81 7.81 1.59
C SER A 124 10.33 9.24 1.74
N TRP A 125 9.88 10.14 0.87
CA TRP A 125 10.22 11.56 0.93
C TRP A 125 9.62 12.25 2.17
N ILE A 126 8.35 11.97 2.49
CA ILE A 126 7.67 12.55 3.64
C ILE A 126 8.43 12.22 4.93
N ILE A 127 8.79 10.95 5.12
CA ILE A 127 9.46 10.49 6.35
C ILE A 127 10.97 10.74 6.37
N GLY A 128 11.58 11.12 5.23
CA GLY A 128 13.02 11.34 5.12
C GLY A 128 13.85 10.06 5.26
N HIS A 129 13.29 8.90 4.86
CA HIS A 129 13.95 7.60 5.00
C HIS A 129 13.71 6.74 3.75
N TRP A 130 14.76 6.08 3.25
CA TRP A 130 14.80 5.38 1.96
C TRP A 130 13.93 4.11 1.85
N VAL A 131 13.37 3.62 2.97
CA VAL A 131 12.62 2.35 3.01
C VAL A 131 11.46 2.28 2.02
N GLY A 132 10.76 3.39 1.76
CA GLY A 132 9.67 3.43 0.78
C GLY A 132 10.18 3.28 -0.66
N LEU A 133 11.32 3.90 -0.98
CA LEU A 133 11.99 3.68 -2.27
C LEU A 133 12.43 2.23 -2.41
N PHE A 134 13.08 1.67 -1.39
CA PHE A 134 13.47 0.25 -1.40
C PHE A 134 12.27 -0.67 -1.66
N HIS A 135 11.16 -0.44 -0.96
CA HIS A 135 9.94 -1.20 -1.16
C HIS A 135 9.45 -1.11 -2.62
N ALA A 136 9.34 0.10 -3.17
CA ALA A 136 8.85 0.30 -4.54
C ALA A 136 9.78 -0.34 -5.59
N PHE A 137 11.10 -0.15 -5.47
CA PHE A 137 12.07 -0.68 -6.42
C PHE A 137 12.22 -2.19 -6.31
N PHE A 138 12.36 -2.74 -5.11
CA PHE A 138 12.52 -4.18 -4.92
C PHE A 138 11.27 -4.95 -5.36
N ARG A 139 10.07 -4.41 -5.08
CA ARG A 139 8.82 -4.97 -5.58
C ARG A 139 8.77 -4.99 -7.10
N THR A 140 9.10 -3.86 -7.72
CA THR A 140 9.13 -3.76 -9.19
C THR A 140 10.13 -4.72 -9.80
N ALA A 141 11.38 -4.74 -9.31
CA ALA A 141 12.41 -5.63 -9.80
C ALA A 141 12.05 -7.11 -9.59
N GLY A 142 11.49 -7.46 -8.43
CA GLY A 142 11.04 -8.82 -8.13
C GLY A 142 9.95 -9.29 -9.08
N ILE A 143 8.97 -8.44 -9.40
CA ILE A 143 7.90 -8.76 -10.35
C ILE A 143 8.44 -8.93 -11.78
N LEU A 144 9.47 -8.18 -12.18
CA LEU A 144 10.04 -8.28 -13.53
C LEU A 144 10.92 -9.52 -13.73
N VAL A 145 11.35 -10.18 -12.66
CA VAL A 145 12.22 -11.37 -12.71
C VAL A 145 11.43 -12.68 -12.54
N LEU A 146 10.21 -12.61 -11.99
CA LEU A 146 9.28 -13.73 -11.83
C LEU A 146 8.39 -13.91 -13.06
#